data_AF-A0A0C5JA95-F1
#
_entry.id   AF-A0A0C5JA95-F1
#
_cell.length_a   1.000
_cell.length_b   1.000
_cell.length_c   1.000
_cell.angle_alpha   90.00
_cell.angle_beta   90.00
_cell.angle_gamma   90.00
#
_symmetry.space_group_name_H-M   'P 1'
#
loop_
_entity.id
_entity.type
_entity.pdbx_description
1 polymer ?
#
loop_
_entity_poly.entity_id
_entity_poly.type
_entity_poly.pdbx_seq_one_letter_code
_entity_poly.pdbx_strand_id
1 'polypeptide(L)'
;MLYFPFSEATPFVKDFADNEALRIVVESSIDMAHKLLIKSVAEGVETQQDWDMLKSMGCDTAQGYFIAKPMNLVSFIEFCAEYKPADTSGLKIQS
;
A
#
# COMPACT_ATOMS: atom_id res chain seq x y z
N MET A 1 11.09 7.90 17.40
CA MET A 1 11.02 6.59 16.71
C MET A 1 9.89 5.82 17.39
N LEU A 2 8.68 5.90 16.85
CA LEU A 2 7.53 5.15 17.38
C LEU A 2 7.57 3.77 16.74
N TYR A 3 7.67 2.75 17.60
CA TYR A 3 7.82 1.35 17.24
C TYR A 3 6.41 0.76 17.04
N PHE A 4 5.98 0.55 15.80
CA PHE A 4 4.77 -0.23 15.50
C PHE A 4 5.15 -1.72 15.45
N PRO A 5 4.50 -2.60 16.23
CA PRO A 5 4.96 -3.95 16.45
C PRO A 5 4.43 -4.89 15.35
N PHE A 6 5.08 -4.94 14.19
CA PHE A 6 4.88 -6.04 13.24
C PHE A 6 6.24 -6.42 12.64
N SER A 7 6.94 -7.33 13.33
CA SER A 7 8.27 -7.86 12.93
C SER A 7 8.20 -9.03 11.95
N GLU A 8 7.00 -9.39 11.50
CA GLU A 8 6.78 -10.36 10.43
C GLU A 8 5.82 -9.69 9.44
N ALA A 9 6.20 -9.64 8.17
CA ALA A 9 5.49 -8.93 7.09
C ALA A 9 4.16 -9.61 6.75
N THR A 10 3.21 -9.63 7.69
CA THR A 10 1.80 -9.86 7.37
C THR A 10 1.30 -8.67 6.55
N PRO A 11 0.68 -8.90 5.38
CA PRO A 11 0.12 -7.81 4.59
C PRO A 11 -0.95 -7.08 5.40
N PHE A 12 -0.68 -5.82 5.72
CA PHE A 12 -1.52 -5.00 6.60
C PHE A 12 -2.89 -4.69 5.96
N VAL A 13 -2.94 -4.63 4.63
CA VAL A 13 -4.12 -4.19 3.87
C VAL A 13 -4.70 -5.27 2.96
N LYS A 14 -4.36 -6.55 3.14
CA LYS A 14 -4.99 -7.62 2.35
C LYS A 14 -6.47 -7.73 2.71
N ASP A 15 -7.34 -7.67 1.70
CA ASP A 15 -8.81 -7.80 1.81
C ASP A 15 -9.45 -6.80 2.80
N PHE A 16 -8.74 -5.73 3.17
CA PHE A 16 -9.25 -4.74 4.12
C PHE A 16 -10.44 -4.01 3.52
N ALA A 17 -10.46 -3.84 2.21
CA ALA A 17 -11.52 -3.16 1.51
C ALA A 17 -12.84 -3.93 1.50
N ASP A 18 -12.97 -5.11 2.12
CA ASP A 18 -14.23 -5.84 2.37
C ASP A 18 -14.53 -6.06 3.87
N ASN A 19 -13.63 -5.61 4.76
CA ASN A 19 -13.76 -5.78 6.20
C ASN A 19 -13.83 -4.43 6.91
N GLU A 20 -15.03 -4.04 7.36
CA GLU A 20 -15.30 -2.74 8.00
C GLU A 20 -14.35 -2.44 9.18
N ALA A 21 -14.10 -3.42 10.05
CA ALA A 21 -13.21 -3.22 11.20
C ALA A 21 -11.77 -2.93 10.75
N LEU A 22 -11.27 -3.63 9.74
CA LEU A 22 -9.96 -3.37 9.17
C LEU A 22 -9.90 -2.01 8.46
N ARG A 23 -10.96 -1.61 7.73
CA ARG A 23 -11.03 -0.28 7.10
C ARG A 23 -10.87 0.84 8.13
N ILE A 24 -11.58 0.76 9.25
CA ILE A 24 -11.50 1.76 10.33
C ILE A 24 -10.07 1.84 10.90
N VAL A 25 -9.41 0.69 11.08
CA VAL A 25 -8.02 0.63 11.58
C VAL A 25 -7.04 1.24 10.58
N VAL A 26 -7.18 0.93 9.29
CA VAL A 26 -6.33 1.46 8.21
C VAL A 26 -6.51 2.97 8.09
N GLU A 27 -7.76 3.45 8.03
CA GLU A 27 -8.09 4.88 7.95
C GLU A 27 -7.53 5.64 9.16
N SER A 28 -7.76 5.15 10.38
CA SER A 28 -7.22 5.76 11.61
C SER A 28 -5.69 5.83 11.62
N SER A 29 -5.03 4.82 11.04
CA SER A 29 -3.57 4.75 10.95
C SER A 29 -3.01 5.77 9.95
N ILE A 30 -3.66 5.93 8.80
CA ILE A 30 -3.31 6.95 7.79
C ILE A 30 -3.51 8.35 8.39
N ASP A 31 -4.65 8.59 9.03
CA ASP A 31 -4.96 9.84 9.72
C ASP A 31 -3.92 10.20 10.78
N MET A 32 -3.50 9.21 11.57
CA MET A 32 -2.48 9.37 12.59
C MET A 32 -1.11 9.69 11.96
N ALA A 33 -0.73 9.03 10.87
CA ALA A 33 0.50 9.34 10.14
C ALA A 33 0.50 10.79 9.66
N HIS A 34 -0.60 11.27 9.06
CA HIS A 34 -0.74 12.65 8.63
C HIS A 34 -0.66 13.66 9.79
N LYS A 35 -1.35 13.38 10.91
CA LYS A 35 -1.29 14.22 12.13
C LYS A 35 0.12 14.33 12.72
N LEU A 36 0.91 13.26 12.57
CA LEU A 36 2.31 13.21 12.99
C LEU A 36 3.29 13.76 11.94
N LEU A 37 2.79 14.25 10.79
CA LEU A 37 3.58 14.74 9.67
C LEU A 37 4.57 13.69 9.11
N ILE A 38 4.19 12.42 9.16
CA ILE A 38 4.95 11.30 8.59
C ILE A 38 4.20 10.70 7.40
N LYS A 39 4.93 9.95 6.56
CA LYS A 39 4.37 9.28 5.38
C LYS A 39 3.82 7.91 5.73
N SER A 40 2.65 7.59 5.18
CA SER A 40 2.01 6.29 5.28
C SER A 40 2.47 5.36 4.16
N VAL A 41 2.64 4.08 4.48
CA VAL A 41 2.92 3.01 3.52
C VAL A 41 1.94 1.89 3.77
N ALA A 42 1.16 1.54 2.75
CA ALA A 42 0.26 0.39 2.78
C ALA A 42 0.93 -0.82 2.12
N GLU A 43 1.25 -1.85 2.91
CA GLU A 43 1.86 -3.09 2.42
C GLU A 43 0.82 -4.20 2.29
N GLY A 44 0.82 -4.88 1.14
CA GLY A 44 -0.05 -6.02 0.87
C GLY A 44 -1.27 -5.74 0.00
N VAL A 45 -1.21 -4.74 -0.88
CA VAL A 45 -2.29 -4.45 -1.84
C VAL A 45 -2.41 -5.57 -2.88
N GLU A 46 -3.53 -6.29 -2.87
CA GLU A 46 -3.75 -7.44 -3.78
C GLU A 46 -4.81 -7.17 -4.85
N THR A 47 -5.73 -6.24 -4.60
CA THR A 47 -6.85 -5.96 -5.51
C THR A 47 -6.93 -4.48 -5.94
N GLN A 48 -7.62 -4.22 -7.05
CA GLN A 48 -7.98 -2.86 -7.48
C GLN A 48 -8.84 -2.15 -6.43
N GLN A 49 -9.71 -2.89 -5.74
CA GLN A 49 -10.58 -2.35 -4.69
C GLN A 49 -9.76 -1.86 -3.49
N ASP A 50 -8.73 -2.60 -3.08
CA ASP A 50 -7.80 -2.17 -2.03
C ASP A 50 -7.06 -0.89 -2.46
N TRP A 51 -6.59 -0.84 -3.71
CA TRP A 51 -5.91 0.32 -4.28
C TRP A 51 -6.79 1.58 -4.28
N ASP A 52 -8.01 1.47 -4.80
CA ASP A 52 -8.94 2.60 -4.89
C ASP A 52 -9.34 3.11 -3.50
N MET A 53 -9.54 2.19 -2.55
CA MET A 53 -9.85 2.53 -1.16
C MET A 53 -8.67 3.30 -0.52
N LEU A 54 -7.44 2.79 -0.63
CA LEU A 54 -6.25 3.47 -0.09
C LEU A 54 -6.05 4.86 -0.69
N LYS A 55 -6.28 5.00 -1.99
CA LYS A 55 -6.22 6.28 -2.68
C LYS A 55 -7.28 7.26 -2.16
N SER A 56 -8.52 6.79 -1.96
CA SER A 56 -9.60 7.62 -1.39
C SER A 56 -9.33 8.05 0.06
N MET A 57 -8.62 7.23 0.83
CA MET A 57 -8.20 7.51 2.20
C MET A 57 -6.96 8.43 2.26
N GLY A 58 -6.36 8.75 1.11
CA GLY A 58 -5.19 9.62 1.03
C GLY A 58 -3.89 8.95 1.50
N CYS A 59 -3.77 7.62 1.38
CA CYS A 59 -2.50 6.93 1.64
C CYS A 59 -1.41 7.44 0.71
N ASP A 60 -0.18 7.62 1.22
CA ASP A 60 0.89 8.22 0.42
C ASP A 60 1.54 7.24 -0.56
N THR A 61 1.76 5.99 -0.11
CA THR A 61 2.51 4.98 -0.84
C THR A 61 1.93 3.58 -0.61
N ALA A 62 1.94 2.73 -1.63
CA ALA A 62 1.47 1.36 -1.56
C ALA A 62 2.45 0.36 -2.18
N GLN A 63 2.49 -0.85 -1.62
CA GLN A 63 3.20 -2.02 -2.14
C GLN A 63 2.28 -3.24 -2.12
N GLY A 64 2.33 -4.08 -3.14
CA GLY A 64 1.64 -5.37 -3.12
C GLY A 64 1.53 -6.05 -4.48
N TYR A 65 0.96 -7.25 -4.50
CA TYR A 65 0.86 -8.10 -5.69
C TYR A 65 -0.04 -7.54 -6.78
N PHE A 66 -0.95 -6.62 -6.44
CA PHE A 66 -1.70 -5.83 -7.41
C PHE A 66 -0.78 -5.02 -8.33
N ILE A 67 0.32 -4.50 -7.78
CA ILE A 67 1.32 -3.71 -8.50
C ILE A 67 2.30 -4.65 -9.19
N ALA A 68 2.97 -5.48 -8.40
CA ALA A 68 3.99 -6.41 -8.85
C ALA A 68 4.27 -7.48 -7.79
N LYS A 69 4.55 -8.70 -8.23
CA LYS A 69 5.09 -9.75 -7.35
C LYS A 69 6.60 -9.56 -7.13
N PRO A 70 7.16 -10.03 -6.00
CA PRO A 70 8.61 -10.11 -5.82
C PRO A 70 9.25 -10.82 -7.01
N MET A 71 10.30 -10.21 -7.54
CA MET A 71 10.97 -10.68 -8.74
C MET A 71 12.48 -10.49 -8.62
N ASN A 72 13.24 -11.23 -9.42
CA ASN A 72 14.69 -11.06 -9.48
C ASN A 72 15.05 -9.76 -10.24
N LEU A 73 16.33 -9.37 -10.17
CA LEU A 73 16.81 -8.14 -10.80
C LEU A 73 16.57 -8.08 -12.32
N VAL A 74 16.69 -9.19 -13.05
CA VAL A 74 16.50 -9.23 -14.50
C VAL A 74 15.04 -8.92 -14.83
N SER A 75 14.12 -9.62 -14.17
CA SER A 75 12.68 -9.38 -14.31
C SER A 75 12.26 -7.98 -13.83
N PHE A 76 12.95 -7.42 -12.83
CA PHE A 76 12.70 -6.06 -12.36
C PHE A 76 13.04 -5.01 -13.43
N ILE A 77 14.16 -5.18 -14.14
CA ILE A 77 14.54 -4.28 -15.23
C ILE A 77 13.49 -4.32 -16.35
N GLU A 78 13.00 -5.52 -16.69
CA GLU A 78 11.91 -5.70 -17.68
C GLU A 78 10.62 -5.04 -17.21
N PHE A 79 10.25 -5.24 -15.94
CA PHE A 79 9.09 -4.60 -15.32
C PHE A 79 9.18 -3.07 -15.39
N CYS A 80 10.31 -2.46 -15.03
CA CYS A 80 10.49 -1.01 -15.11
C CYS A 80 10.33 -0.45 -16.52
N ALA A 81 10.63 -1.24 -17.56
CA ALA A 81 10.53 -0.81 -18.95
C ALA A 81 9.10 -0.90 -19.50
N GLU A 82 8.33 -1.91 -19.09
CA GLU A 82 7.04 -2.24 -19.70
C GLU A 82 5.82 -1.87 -18.82
N TYR A 83 6.03 -1.67 -17.53
CA TYR A 83 4.94 -1.49 -16.58
C TYR A 83 4.13 -0.23 -16.87
N LYS A 84 2.81 -0.40 -16.98
CA LYS A 84 1.84 0.67 -17.06
C LYS A 84 1.11 0.73 -15.72
N PRO A 85 1.37 1.75 -14.89
CA PRO A 85 0.76 1.83 -13.58
C PRO A 85 -0.76 2.03 -13.71
N ALA A 86 -1.50 1.54 -12.71
CA ALA A 86 -2.85 2.01 -12.43
C ALA A 86 -2.84 3.52 -12.17
N ASP A 87 -4.01 4.17 -12.09
CA ASP A 87 -4.06 5.60 -11.79
C ASP A 87 -3.50 5.93 -10.39
N THR A 88 -2.27 6.46 -10.37
CA THR A 88 -1.48 6.82 -9.17
C THR A 88 -1.77 8.23 -8.65
N SER A 89 -2.83 8.89 -9.11
CA SER A 89 -3.16 10.25 -8.63
C SER A 89 -3.33 10.26 -7.11
N GLY A 90 -2.36 10.81 -6.38
CA GLY A 90 -2.39 10.87 -4.92
C GLY A 90 -1.92 9.62 -4.18
N LEU A 91 -1.58 8.51 -4.85
CA LEU A 91 -1.05 7.28 -4.26
C LEU A 91 0.18 6.79 -5.03
N LYS A 92 1.35 6.75 -4.37
CA LYS A 92 2.62 6.33 -4.99
C LYS A 92 2.83 4.82 -4.90
N ILE A 93 3.64 4.29 -5.81
CA ILE A 93 4.06 2.89 -5.79
C ILE A 93 5.41 2.77 -5.07
N GLN A 94 5.52 1.78 -4.19
CA GLN A 94 6.78 1.30 -3.64
C GLN A 94 7.19 0.01 -4.33
N SER A 95 8.45 -0.02 -4.79
CA SER A 95 9.09 -1.14 -5.50
C SER A 95 10.11 -1.83 -4.62
#